data_AF-A0A7M7PKS8-F1
#
_entry.id   AF-A0A7M7PKS8-F1
#
_cell.length_a   1.000
_cell.length_b   1.000
_cell.length_c   1.000
_cell.angle_alpha   90.00
_cell.angle_beta   90.00
_cell.angle_gamma   90.00
#
_symmetry.space_group_name_H-M   'P 1'
#
loop_
_entity.id
_entity.type
_entity.pdbx_description
1 polymer ?
#
loop_
_entity_poly.entity_id
_entity_poly.type
_entity_poly.pdbx_seq_one_letter_code
_entity_poly.pdbx_strand_id
1 'polypeptide(L)'
;MSGDSILGWLRMFLSLTLIWILASITVECRECSTSGSNVYGGYQYVFYHDVHKTFSDTRALCQSLGGDMPIITSAGQNAFIATILPARNGNYYIGLEDMDEDGEYKWIDGMDPVLF
;
A
#
# COMPACT_ATOMS: atom_id res chain seq x y z
N MET A 1 43.78 42.09 -5.44
CA MET A 1 42.64 41.84 -4.54
C MET A 1 41.40 41.68 -5.43
N SER A 2 41.34 40.56 -6.16
CA SER A 2 40.52 39.37 -5.83
C SER A 2 39.01 39.60 -6.06
N GLY A 3 38.62 39.68 -7.34
CA GLY A 3 37.22 39.64 -7.79
C GLY A 3 36.65 38.22 -7.87
N ASP A 4 37.48 37.19 -7.67
CA ASP A 4 37.10 35.78 -7.78
C ASP A 4 36.35 35.23 -6.55
N SER A 5 36.26 36.02 -5.49
CA SER A 5 35.72 35.56 -4.22
C SER A 5 34.18 35.47 -4.25
N ILE A 6 33.48 36.49 -4.79
CA ILE A 6 32.00 36.56 -4.75
C ILE A 6 31.34 35.47 -5.60
N LEU A 7 31.89 35.19 -6.78
CA LEU A 7 31.38 34.13 -7.67
C LEU A 7 31.60 32.73 -7.05
N GLY A 8 32.67 32.56 -6.27
CA GLY A 8 32.93 31.34 -5.49
C GLY A 8 31.90 31.13 -4.36
N TRP A 9 31.58 32.18 -3.61
CA TRP A 9 30.54 32.13 -2.58
C TRP A 9 29.16 31.85 -3.18
N LEU A 10 28.77 32.52 -4.27
CA LEU A 10 27.49 32.28 -4.95
C LEU A 10 27.36 30.83 -5.45
N ARG A 11 28.43 30.27 -6.02
CA ARG A 11 28.47 28.85 -6.44
C ARG A 11 28.35 27.89 -5.27
N MET A 12 29.01 28.19 -4.16
CA MET A 12 28.95 27.38 -2.94
C MET A 12 27.55 27.43 -2.32
N PHE A 13 26.93 28.60 -2.23
CA PHE A 13 25.58 28.76 -1.69
C PHE A 13 24.53 28.11 -2.60
N LEU A 14 24.59 28.30 -3.92
CA LEU A 14 23.70 27.63 -4.88
C LEU A 14 23.82 26.10 -4.80
N SER A 15 25.04 25.56 -4.70
CA SER A 15 25.27 24.13 -4.55
C SER A 15 24.71 23.57 -3.24
N LEU A 16 24.93 24.28 -2.13
CA LEU A 16 24.44 23.86 -0.82
C LEU A 16 22.91 23.92 -0.74
N THR A 17 22.28 24.93 -1.33
CA THR A 17 20.81 25.02 -1.41
C THR A 17 20.23 23.94 -2.32
N LEU A 18 20.89 23.61 -3.43
CA LEU A 18 20.45 22.55 -4.34
C LEU A 18 20.53 21.17 -3.68
N ILE A 19 21.61 20.90 -2.92
CA ILE A 19 21.77 19.66 -2.15
C ILE A 19 20.72 19.56 -1.05
N TRP A 20 20.41 20.65 -0.34
CA TRP A 20 19.33 20.69 0.66
C TRP A 20 17.96 20.43 0.04
N ILE A 21 17.64 21.05 -1.10
CA ILE A 21 16.38 20.82 -1.81
C ILE A 21 16.29 19.36 -2.30
N LEU A 22 17.36 18.81 -2.90
CA LEU A 22 17.40 17.42 -3.37
C LEU A 22 17.32 16.41 -2.22
N ALA A 23 17.97 16.67 -1.09
CA ALA A 23 17.87 15.83 0.12
C ALA A 23 16.50 15.94 0.80
N SER A 24 15.76 17.03 0.60
CA SER A 24 14.39 17.20 1.10
C SER A 24 13.34 16.51 0.22
N ILE A 25 13.71 16.11 -1.01
CA ILE A 25 12.83 15.41 -1.97
C ILE A 25 12.97 13.88 -1.84
N THR A 26 13.62 13.36 -0.80
CA THR A 26 13.59 11.92 -0.55
C THR A 26 12.14 11.51 -0.24
N VAL A 27 11.52 10.84 -1.20
CA VAL A 27 10.28 10.08 -1.00
C VAL A 27 10.66 8.91 -0.10
N GLU A 28 10.62 9.14 1.20
CA GLU A 28 10.74 8.07 2.17
C GLU A 28 9.44 7.26 2.08
N CYS A 29 9.52 6.08 1.44
CA CYS A 29 8.47 5.09 1.58
C CYS A 29 8.29 4.87 3.08
N ARG A 30 7.08 5.13 3.59
CA ARG A 30 6.76 4.80 4.97
C ARG A 30 6.74 3.28 5.07
N GLU A 31 7.85 2.72 5.53
CA GLU A 31 7.91 1.34 5.98
C GLU A 31 6.79 1.17 7.02
N CYS A 32 5.81 0.32 6.73
CA CYS A 32 4.85 -0.09 7.74
C CYS A 32 5.66 -0.69 8.91
N SER A 33 5.37 -0.30 10.15
CA SER A 33 6.06 -0.84 11.33
C SER A 33 5.79 -2.34 11.40
N THR A 34 6.66 -3.14 10.78
CA THR A 34 6.53 -4.59 10.62
C THR A 34 6.96 -5.30 11.89
N SER A 35 6.24 -5.05 12.99
CA SER A 35 6.24 -5.95 14.13
C SER A 35 5.27 -7.11 13.85
N GLY A 36 5.58 -8.02 12.90
CA GLY A 36 4.87 -9.30 12.81
C GLY A 36 4.66 -9.94 11.43
N SER A 37 4.60 -11.28 11.47
CA SER A 37 4.32 -12.27 10.43
C SER A 37 3.19 -11.92 9.45
N ASN A 38 3.18 -12.60 8.29
CA ASN A 38 2.21 -12.49 7.17
C ASN A 38 2.60 -11.48 6.07
N VAL A 39 3.82 -11.58 5.55
CA VAL A 39 4.30 -10.77 4.41
C VAL A 39 4.48 -11.65 3.17
N TYR A 40 3.94 -11.23 2.04
CA TYR A 40 4.13 -11.90 0.74
C TYR A 40 3.99 -10.91 -0.42
N GLY A 41 4.89 -10.99 -1.40
CA GLY A 41 4.82 -10.18 -2.62
C GLY A 41 4.91 -8.67 -2.39
N GLY A 42 5.56 -8.22 -1.31
CA GLY A 42 5.65 -6.81 -0.93
C GLY A 42 4.46 -6.27 -0.13
N TYR A 43 3.46 -7.11 0.16
CA TYR A 43 2.29 -6.76 0.96
C TYR A 43 2.35 -7.39 2.35
N GLN A 44 1.82 -6.68 3.34
CA GLN A 44 1.57 -7.20 4.69
C GLN A 44 0.07 -7.43 4.87
N TYR A 45 -0.31 -8.60 5.38
CA TYR A 45 -1.71 -8.99 5.55
C TYR A 45 -2.12 -8.96 7.02
N VAL A 46 -3.22 -8.26 7.31
CA VAL A 46 -3.82 -8.17 8.64
C VAL A 46 -5.28 -8.60 8.54
N PHE A 47 -5.69 -9.50 9.42
CA PHE A 47 -7.05 -10.03 9.45
C PHE A 47 -7.82 -9.42 10.62
N TYR A 48 -9.01 -8.90 10.33
CA TYR A 48 -9.96 -8.44 11.32
C TYR A 48 -11.19 -9.34 11.28
N HIS A 49 -11.59 -9.82 12.45
CA HIS A 49 -12.77 -10.68 12.57
C HIS A 49 -13.89 -9.88 13.25
N ASP A 50 -14.83 -9.38 12.44
CA ASP A 50 -16.07 -8.74 12.91
C ASP A 50 -17.23 -9.21 12.01
N VAL A 51 -18.23 -9.81 12.64
CA VAL A 51 -19.35 -10.49 11.94
C VAL A 51 -20.48 -9.54 11.54
N HIS A 52 -20.36 -8.24 11.83
CA HIS A 52 -21.42 -7.24 11.56
C HIS A 52 -21.01 -6.14 10.57
N LYS A 53 -19.99 -6.37 9.73
CA LYS A 53 -19.53 -5.37 8.75
C LYS A 53 -20.06 -5.66 7.36
N THR A 54 -20.43 -4.60 6.64
CA THR A 54 -20.63 -4.64 5.18
C THR A 54 -19.28 -4.59 4.46
N PHE A 55 -19.28 -4.81 3.14
CA PHE A 55 -18.09 -4.60 2.31
C PHE A 55 -17.54 -3.16 2.47
N SER A 56 -18.42 -2.16 2.33
CA SER A 56 -18.06 -0.74 2.46
C SER A 56 -17.46 -0.42 3.84
N ASP A 57 -18.05 -0.93 4.93
CA ASP A 57 -17.52 -0.72 6.29
C ASP A 57 -16.14 -1.37 6.47
N THR A 58 -15.94 -2.55 5.87
CA THR A 58 -14.68 -3.27 5.93
C THR A 58 -13.59 -2.53 5.16
N ARG A 59 -13.92 -2.02 3.97
CA ARG A 59 -13.01 -1.18 3.17
C ARG A 59 -12.61 0.08 3.93
N ALA A 60 -13.58 0.80 4.47
CA ALA A 60 -13.34 2.03 5.22
C ALA A 60 -12.43 1.77 6.44
N LEU A 61 -12.62 0.64 7.13
CA LEU A 61 -11.73 0.22 8.22
C LEU A 61 -10.30 0.00 7.72
N CYS A 62 -10.10 -0.79 6.66
CA CYS A 62 -8.77 -1.06 6.10
C CYS A 62 -8.06 0.24 5.69
N GLN A 63 -8.78 1.17 5.05
CA GLN A 63 -8.28 2.50 4.65
C GLN A 63 -7.90 3.37 5.86
N SER A 64 -8.71 3.34 6.92
CA SER A 64 -8.39 4.07 8.17
C SER A 64 -7.11 3.59 8.85
N LEU A 65 -6.70 2.34 8.57
CA LEU A 65 -5.47 1.73 9.10
C LEU A 65 -4.26 1.94 8.19
N GLY A 66 -4.43 2.63 7.05
CA GLY A 66 -3.36 2.90 6.09
C GLY A 66 -3.13 1.78 5.07
N GLY A 67 -4.05 0.83 4.95
CA GLY A 67 -4.08 -0.20 3.90
C GLY A 67 -5.35 -0.14 3.05
N ASP A 68 -5.69 -1.23 2.37
CA ASP A 68 -7.00 -1.43 1.74
C ASP A 68 -7.30 -2.95 1.72
N MET A 69 -8.48 -3.37 1.30
CA MET A 69 -8.79 -4.79 1.12
C MET A 69 -7.90 -5.42 0.05
N PRO A 70 -7.51 -6.70 0.19
CA PRO A 70 -6.53 -7.31 -0.68
C PRO A 70 -7.10 -7.53 -2.09
N ILE A 71 -6.32 -7.12 -3.10
CA ILE A 71 -6.48 -7.50 -4.50
C ILE A 71 -5.60 -8.72 -4.75
N ILE A 72 -6.20 -9.82 -5.23
CA ILE A 72 -5.49 -11.09 -5.42
C ILE A 72 -5.25 -11.33 -6.91
N THR A 73 -4.00 -11.16 -7.35
CA THR A 73 -3.63 -11.21 -8.78
C THR A 73 -2.75 -12.40 -9.14
N SER A 74 -2.45 -13.29 -8.19
CA SER A 74 -1.64 -14.49 -8.45
C SER A 74 -2.04 -15.68 -7.59
N ALA A 75 -1.87 -16.89 -8.14
CA ALA A 75 -2.07 -18.15 -7.42
C ALA A 75 -1.20 -18.23 -6.15
N GLY A 76 0.03 -17.73 -6.19
CA GLY A 76 0.93 -17.72 -5.05
C GLY A 76 0.44 -16.84 -3.91
N GLN A 77 -0.10 -15.66 -4.23
CA GLN A 77 -0.72 -14.77 -3.25
C GLN A 77 -1.98 -15.40 -2.65
N ASN A 78 -2.84 -16.00 -3.48
CA ASN A 78 -4.05 -16.69 -3.01
C ASN A 78 -3.70 -17.85 -2.06
N ALA A 79 -2.75 -18.70 -2.46
CA ALA A 79 -2.28 -19.80 -1.63
C ALA A 79 -1.69 -19.31 -0.32
N PHE A 80 -0.87 -18.25 -0.35
CA PHE A 80 -0.29 -17.65 0.84
C PHE A 80 -1.38 -17.18 1.82
N ILE A 81 -2.35 -16.38 1.36
CA ILE A 81 -3.47 -15.91 2.17
C ILE A 81 -4.19 -17.09 2.81
N ALA A 82 -4.47 -18.15 2.04
CA ALA A 82 -5.12 -19.35 2.56
C ALA A 82 -4.35 -20.03 3.71
N THR A 83 -3.01 -19.96 3.72
CA THR A 83 -2.19 -20.53 4.82
C THR A 83 -2.22 -19.72 6.11
N ILE A 84 -2.47 -18.42 6.02
CA ILE A 84 -2.43 -17.50 7.17
C ILE A 84 -3.83 -17.11 7.66
N LEU A 85 -4.88 -17.52 6.94
CA LEU A 85 -6.26 -17.35 7.39
C LEU A 85 -6.42 -18.05 8.76
N PRO A 86 -6.93 -17.33 9.78
CA PRO A 86 -7.16 -17.93 11.08
C PRO A 86 -8.06 -19.16 10.95
N ALA A 87 -7.77 -20.23 11.69
CA ALA A 87 -8.54 -21.49 11.68
C ALA A 87 -10.01 -21.36 12.15
N ARG A 88 -10.50 -20.14 12.37
CA ARG A 88 -11.92 -19.86 12.61
C ARG A 88 -12.61 -19.86 11.25
N ASN A 89 -13.58 -20.76 11.07
CA ASN A 89 -14.43 -20.91 9.87
C ASN A 89 -15.29 -19.66 9.60
N GLY A 90 -14.67 -18.53 9.30
CA GLY A 90 -15.31 -17.28 8.94
C GLY A 90 -15.12 -16.98 7.46
N ASN A 91 -16.11 -16.28 6.88
CA ASN A 91 -15.95 -15.64 5.59
C ASN A 91 -15.20 -14.32 5.79
N TYR A 92 -14.24 -14.02 4.92
CA TYR A 92 -13.49 -12.77 4.94
C TYR A 92 -13.78 -12.00 3.67
N TYR A 93 -13.97 -10.68 3.80
CA TYR A 93 -14.04 -9.79 2.63
C TYR A 93 -12.65 -9.65 2.01
N ILE A 94 -12.64 -9.68 0.67
CA ILE A 94 -11.51 -9.33 -0.18
C ILE A 94 -11.94 -8.18 -1.10
N GLY A 95 -11.01 -7.57 -1.82
CA GLY A 95 -11.29 -6.42 -2.68
C GLY A 95 -12.05 -6.75 -3.98
N LEU A 96 -12.83 -7.83 -4.04
CA LEU A 96 -13.59 -8.25 -5.21
C LEU A 96 -15.08 -7.96 -4.97
N GLU A 97 -15.67 -7.10 -5.79
CA GLU A 97 -17.07 -6.67 -5.64
C GLU A 97 -17.74 -6.48 -7.00
N ASP A 98 -19.05 -6.74 -7.05
CA ASP A 98 -19.93 -6.30 -8.13
C ASP A 98 -20.38 -4.86 -7.82
N MET A 99 -19.60 -3.89 -8.32
CA MET A 99 -19.80 -2.47 -7.99
C MET A 99 -21.05 -1.88 -8.67
N ASP A 100 -21.41 -2.40 -9.84
CA ASP A 100 -22.47 -1.85 -10.69
C ASP A 100 -23.80 -2.64 -10.55
N GLU A 101 -23.80 -3.69 -9.71
CA GLU A 101 -24.93 -4.63 -9.50
C GLU A 101 -25.42 -5.27 -10.81
N ASP A 102 -24.52 -5.45 -11.77
CA ASP A 102 -24.81 -5.99 -13.11
C ASP A 102 -24.37 -7.45 -13.27
N GLY A 103 -23.79 -8.04 -12.22
CA GLY A 103 -23.25 -9.39 -12.20
C GLY A 103 -21.77 -9.48 -12.61
N GLU A 104 -21.13 -8.36 -12.96
CA GLU A 104 -19.71 -8.30 -13.28
C GLU A 104 -18.87 -7.91 -12.05
N TYR A 105 -18.11 -8.87 -11.54
CA TYR A 105 -17.19 -8.62 -10.43
C TYR A 105 -15.91 -7.94 -10.94
N LYS A 106 -15.50 -6.89 -10.24
CA LYS A 106 -14.23 -6.19 -10.48
C LYS A 106 -13.46 -6.04 -9.18
N TRP A 107 -12.15 -5.94 -9.30
CA TRP A 107 -11.32 -5.55 -8.17
C TRP A 107 -11.56 -4.09 -7.82
N ILE A 108 -11.30 -3.71 -6.56
CA ILE A 108 -11.44 -2.33 -6.08
C ILE A 108 -10.52 -1.30 -6.77
N ASP A 109 -9.58 -1.75 -7.62
CA ASP A 109 -8.77 -0.92 -8.52
C ASP A 109 -9.39 -0.76 -9.93
N GLY A 110 -10.55 -1.39 -10.17
CA GLY A 110 -11.27 -1.39 -11.44
C GLY A 110 -10.81 -2.44 -12.45
N MET A 111 -9.84 -3.30 -12.10
CA MET A 111 -9.33 -4.33 -13.00
C MET A 111 -10.21 -5.58 -13.00
N ASP A 112 -10.22 -6.28 -14.13
CA ASP A 112 -10.95 -7.53 -14.28
C ASP A 112 -10.32 -8.65 -13.43
N PRO A 113 -11.12 -9.62 -12.94
CA PRO A 113 -10.61 -10.75 -12.18
C PRO A 113 -9.72 -11.65 -13.03
N VAL A 114 -8.58 -12.06 -12.45
CA VAL A 114 -7.67 -13.02 -13.09
C VAL A 114 -8.02 -14.41 -12.56
N LEU A 115 -8.26 -15.37 -13.47
CA LEU A 115 -8.47 -16.77 -13.11
C LEU A 115 -7.13 -17.49 -12.99
N PHE A 116 -6.91 -18.17 -11.87
CA PHE A 116 -5.69 -18.94 -11.60
C PHE A 116 -6.00 -20.22 -10.82
#